data_AF-A0A3B3TEH9-F1
#
_entry.id   AF-A0A3B3TEH9-F1
#
_cell.length_a   1.000
_cell.length_b   1.000
_cell.length_c   1.000
_cell.angle_alpha   90.00
_cell.angle_beta   90.00
_cell.angle_gamma   90.00
#
_symmetry.space_group_name_H-M   'P 1'
#
loop_
_entity.id
_entity.type
_entity.pdbx_description
1 polymer ?
#
loop_
_entity_poly.entity_id
_entity_poly.type
_entity_poly.pdbx_seq_one_letter_code
_entity_poly.pdbx_strand_id
1 'polypeptide(L)'
;MDMIAVRLGTRQGLPAALRGTSCPKRCVTAAADSPQPEDLGRHISRRASRPDPSGPAPTSGSYLRRGRAGALAGLGYGTFCVRRWCRNELYTGIGAPLSLLKRTVLIARGFNSQQAEVVVSALMRTTNSNMDVIYKDMVTKVQQEIMLQTVMSHIAAVKKDMVILERSEFSTLLTENEKVKIEVLQLKVQLNDVMNKVRSDTILEMNLEKSRVKEMRTENERKVLAARTQMMEMNSEQDRQITQTNMKIDTEVAGLKTLLESHKLDTVKYLAGSVFTCLTVVLGFYRIWM
;
A
#
# COMPACT_ATOMS: atom_id res chain seq x y z
N MET A 1 19.27 24.90 21.52
CA MET A 1 20.60 24.77 22.12
C MET A 1 20.54 23.48 22.93
N ASP A 2 21.21 22.39 22.53
CA ASP A 2 22.33 22.33 21.56
C ASP A 2 22.25 21.23 20.51
N MET A 3 23.11 21.36 19.50
CA MET A 3 23.27 20.41 18.39
C MET A 3 24.24 19.29 18.78
N ILE A 4 23.87 18.04 18.53
CA ILE A 4 24.84 16.95 18.39
C ILE A 4 25.05 16.70 16.90
N ALA A 5 26.14 17.25 16.37
CA ALA A 5 26.56 17.06 14.98
C ALA A 5 27.71 16.04 14.92
N VAL A 6 27.45 14.86 14.36
CA VAL A 6 28.49 13.85 14.10
C VAL A 6 29.17 14.14 12.74
N ARG A 7 30.51 14.19 12.71
CA ARG A 7 31.26 14.61 11.52
C ARG A 7 32.55 13.79 11.30
N LEU A 8 32.74 13.37 10.03
CA LEU A 8 34.00 12.94 9.38
C LEU A 8 34.60 11.55 9.73
N GLY A 9 35.37 11.03 8.75
CA GLY A 9 35.88 9.65 8.64
C GLY A 9 35.42 8.99 7.33
N THR A 10 35.89 9.30 6.11
CA THR A 10 37.26 9.35 5.56
C THR A 10 38.10 8.11 5.96
N ARG A 11 38.73 7.34 5.05
CA ARG A 11 39.11 7.57 3.64
C ARG A 11 39.48 6.24 2.93
N GLN A 12 39.65 6.27 1.60
CA GLN A 12 40.25 5.23 0.71
C GLN A 12 39.31 4.08 0.30
N GLY A 13 39.37 3.56 -0.94
CA GLY A 13 40.21 3.93 -2.08
C GLY A 13 39.67 3.46 -3.44
N LEU A 14 40.17 4.04 -4.53
CA LEU A 14 39.78 3.78 -5.93
C LEU A 14 41.07 3.58 -6.77
N PRO A 15 41.08 2.65 -7.75
CA PRO A 15 41.16 3.06 -9.16
C PRO A 15 40.16 2.27 -10.06
N ALA A 16 39.59 2.76 -11.16
CA ALA A 16 39.94 3.80 -12.15
C ALA A 16 40.51 3.29 -13.51
N ALA A 17 39.79 2.35 -14.15
CA ALA A 17 39.72 2.16 -15.60
C ALA A 17 38.28 1.70 -15.94
N LEU A 18 37.60 2.07 -17.03
CA LEU A 18 38.06 2.59 -18.33
C LEU A 18 37.34 3.90 -18.74
N ARG A 19 38.01 4.69 -19.60
CA ARG A 19 37.35 5.61 -20.55
C ARG A 19 37.06 4.81 -21.84
N GLY A 20 36.00 5.05 -22.61
CA GLY A 20 34.92 6.04 -22.50
C GLY A 20 34.59 6.66 -23.87
N THR A 21 33.33 7.00 -24.14
CA THR A 21 32.90 7.68 -25.37
C THR A 21 32.00 8.89 -25.09
N SER A 22 32.38 10.01 -25.70
CA SER A 22 31.62 11.26 -25.86
C SER A 22 30.58 11.13 -27.00
N CYS A 23 29.56 11.97 -27.24
CA CYS A 23 29.12 13.31 -26.76
C CYS A 23 27.64 13.52 -27.26
N PRO A 24 27.02 14.72 -27.31
CA PRO A 24 26.70 15.70 -26.24
C PRO A 24 25.24 16.27 -26.23
N LYS A 25 24.82 16.84 -25.08
CA LYS A 25 23.96 18.06 -24.86
C LYS A 25 22.68 18.26 -25.74
N ARG A 26 21.47 18.36 -25.14
CA ARG A 26 20.76 19.60 -24.69
C ARG A 26 19.26 19.24 -24.49
N CYS A 27 18.38 19.83 -23.66
CA CYS A 27 18.41 20.80 -22.52
C CYS A 27 18.20 20.03 -21.18
N VAL A 28 18.06 20.55 -19.95
CA VAL A 28 17.84 21.90 -19.31
C VAL A 28 16.37 22.31 -19.02
N THR A 29 15.95 22.00 -17.79
CA THR A 29 14.93 22.63 -16.90
C THR A 29 13.50 22.93 -17.36
N ALA A 30 12.55 22.24 -16.72
CA ALA A 30 11.42 22.87 -16.02
C ALA A 30 11.13 22.06 -14.73
N ALA A 31 10.50 22.68 -13.73
CA ALA A 31 10.07 22.04 -12.49
C ALA A 31 8.71 22.61 -12.06
N ALA A 32 8.10 21.98 -11.04
CA ALA A 32 6.79 22.26 -10.45
C ALA A 32 5.56 21.69 -11.18
N ASP A 33 4.51 21.55 -10.37
CA ASP A 33 3.09 21.28 -10.60
C ASP A 33 2.66 20.00 -11.37
N SER A 34 2.05 19.09 -10.62
CA SER A 34 1.24 17.97 -11.12
C SER A 34 -0.25 18.28 -10.94
N PRO A 35 -1.04 18.39 -12.03
CA PRO A 35 -2.49 18.36 -11.96
C PRO A 35 -3.01 16.92 -11.79
N GLN A 36 -4.13 16.74 -11.08
CA GLN A 36 -4.82 15.45 -11.00
C GLN A 36 -5.55 15.11 -12.32
N PRO A 37 -5.62 13.82 -12.72
CA PRO A 37 -6.47 13.38 -13.81
C PRO A 37 -7.93 13.18 -13.34
N GLU A 38 -8.69 14.27 -13.25
CA GLU A 38 -10.15 14.20 -13.33
C GLU A 38 -10.59 14.07 -14.80
N ASP A 39 -11.79 13.53 -15.02
CA ASP A 39 -12.54 13.51 -16.29
C ASP A 39 -11.86 12.88 -17.54
N LEU A 40 -11.85 11.54 -17.62
CA LEU A 40 -11.83 10.80 -18.90
C LEU A 40 -13.02 9.82 -19.03
N GLY A 41 -14.16 10.20 -18.46
CA GLY A 41 -15.36 9.34 -18.33
C GLY A 41 -16.38 9.43 -19.48
N ARG A 42 -16.00 9.79 -20.72
CA ARG A 42 -17.00 10.13 -21.76
C ARG A 42 -16.75 9.68 -23.21
N HIS A 43 -15.87 8.70 -23.47
CA HIS A 43 -15.75 8.11 -24.82
C HIS A 43 -15.56 6.59 -24.81
N ILE A 44 -16.66 5.84 -24.66
CA ILE A 44 -17.01 4.60 -25.39
C ILE A 44 -18.51 4.35 -25.14
N SER A 45 -19.36 4.79 -26.08
CA SER A 45 -20.78 4.44 -26.12
C SER A 45 -21.32 4.62 -27.54
N ARG A 46 -20.90 3.74 -28.46
CA ARG A 46 -21.35 3.73 -29.87
C ARG A 46 -21.02 2.47 -30.69
N ARG A 47 -21.20 1.25 -30.13
CA ARG A 47 -21.36 0.04 -30.96
C ARG A 47 -22.11 -1.08 -30.24
N ALA A 48 -22.77 -1.93 -31.02
CA ALA A 48 -23.38 -3.22 -30.63
C ALA A 48 -24.62 -3.19 -29.72
N SER A 49 -25.66 -2.44 -30.09
CA SER A 49 -27.04 -2.89 -29.81
C SER A 49 -27.25 -4.26 -30.47
N ARG A 50 -27.60 -5.29 -29.68
CA ARG A 50 -28.07 -6.59 -30.19
C ARG A 50 -29.61 -6.60 -30.18
N PRO A 51 -30.28 -7.21 -31.17
CA PRO A 51 -31.72 -7.42 -31.11
C PRO A 51 -32.08 -8.64 -30.24
N ASP A 52 -33.24 -8.60 -29.60
CA ASP A 52 -33.75 -9.68 -28.73
C ASP A 52 -34.28 -10.89 -29.53
N PRO A 53 -34.12 -12.12 -29.01
CA PRO A 53 -34.61 -13.34 -29.66
C PRO A 53 -36.05 -13.69 -29.27
N SER A 54 -37.02 -12.84 -29.61
CA SER A 54 -38.45 -13.10 -29.34
C SER A 54 -39.38 -12.62 -30.46
N GLY A 55 -39.60 -13.47 -31.47
CA GLY A 55 -40.53 -13.23 -32.59
C GLY A 55 -40.67 -14.47 -33.49
N PRO A 56 -41.81 -14.68 -34.17
CA PRO A 56 -42.10 -15.93 -34.89
C PRO A 56 -41.40 -16.06 -36.24
N ALA A 57 -41.23 -17.31 -36.71
CA ALA A 57 -40.61 -17.63 -37.99
C ALA A 57 -41.52 -17.39 -39.21
N PRO A 58 -40.98 -16.93 -40.36
CA PRO A 58 -41.74 -16.73 -41.59
C PRO A 58 -42.05 -18.04 -42.34
N THR A 59 -43.18 -18.09 -43.04
CA THR A 59 -43.72 -19.30 -43.67
C THR A 59 -43.69 -19.29 -45.21
N SER A 60 -43.03 -20.28 -45.81
CA SER A 60 -43.41 -20.99 -47.05
C SER A 60 -42.48 -22.22 -47.16
N GLY A 61 -42.86 -23.45 -47.48
CA GLY A 61 -43.75 -23.89 -48.57
C GLY A 61 -42.88 -24.20 -49.80
N SER A 62 -42.75 -25.44 -50.30
CA SER A 62 -43.31 -26.76 -49.90
C SER A 62 -42.36 -27.88 -50.39
N TYR A 63 -42.42 -29.16 -49.98
CA TYR A 63 -43.32 -30.19 -50.51
C TYR A 63 -43.16 -31.56 -49.79
N LEU A 64 -44.11 -32.47 -50.05
CA LEU A 64 -44.15 -33.92 -49.73
C LEU A 64 -43.95 -34.38 -48.26
N ARG A 65 -45.08 -34.66 -47.60
CA ARG A 65 -45.18 -35.83 -46.70
C ARG A 65 -45.02 -37.12 -47.52
N ARG A 66 -44.34 -38.13 -46.95
CA ARG A 66 -44.89 -39.48 -46.62
C ARG A 66 -43.77 -40.54 -46.58
N GLY A 67 -43.36 -40.93 -45.38
CA GLY A 67 -42.53 -42.11 -45.12
C GLY A 67 -42.73 -42.57 -43.68
N ARG A 68 -43.16 -43.82 -43.48
CA ARG A 68 -43.33 -44.40 -42.14
C ARG A 68 -41.97 -44.75 -41.56
N ALA A 69 -41.73 -44.42 -40.29
CA ALA A 69 -40.78 -45.18 -39.48
C ALA A 69 -41.37 -46.58 -39.24
N GLY A 70 -40.84 -47.59 -39.93
CA GLY A 70 -41.14 -49.00 -39.71
C GLY A 70 -39.87 -49.72 -39.30
N ALA A 71 -39.84 -50.25 -38.08
CA ALA A 71 -38.64 -50.88 -37.53
C ALA A 71 -38.48 -52.33 -38.04
N LEU A 72 -37.54 -52.54 -38.96
CA LEU A 72 -36.86 -53.82 -39.21
C LEU A 72 -35.37 -53.46 -39.39
N ALA A 73 -34.42 -53.91 -38.56
CA ALA A 73 -34.13 -55.29 -38.15
C ALA A 73 -33.75 -56.18 -39.35
N GLY A 74 -32.50 -56.07 -39.82
CA GLY A 74 -31.95 -56.97 -40.84
C GLY A 74 -30.68 -56.47 -41.52
N LEU A 75 -29.90 -57.42 -42.06
CA LEU A 75 -28.89 -57.25 -43.12
C LEU A 75 -27.64 -56.40 -42.80
N GLY A 76 -27.22 -56.34 -41.54
CA GLY A 76 -25.88 -55.90 -41.11
C GLY A 76 -24.69 -56.79 -41.57
N TYR A 77 -24.78 -57.42 -42.74
CA TYR A 77 -23.75 -58.30 -43.33
C TYR A 77 -23.55 -58.12 -44.85
N GLY A 78 -24.45 -57.45 -45.59
CA GLY A 78 -24.39 -57.42 -47.06
C GLY A 78 -23.33 -56.47 -47.66
N THR A 79 -23.23 -55.25 -47.15
CA THR A 79 -22.41 -54.17 -47.76
C THR A 79 -20.91 -54.33 -47.54
N PHE A 80 -20.49 -55.07 -46.51
CA PHE A 80 -19.07 -55.40 -46.29
C PHE A 80 -18.55 -56.42 -47.31
N CYS A 81 -19.37 -57.41 -47.67
CA CYS A 81 -19.02 -58.43 -48.66
C CYS A 81 -18.76 -57.82 -50.03
N VAL A 82 -19.68 -56.99 -50.57
CA VAL A 82 -19.52 -56.41 -51.92
C VAL A 82 -18.23 -55.59 -52.06
N ARG A 83 -17.88 -54.77 -51.05
CA ARG A 83 -16.65 -53.95 -51.08
C ARG A 83 -15.36 -54.71 -50.85
N ARG A 84 -15.39 -55.89 -50.21
CA ARG A 84 -14.22 -56.77 -50.05
C ARG A 84 -14.06 -57.72 -51.23
N TRP A 85 -15.14 -58.31 -51.72
CA TRP A 85 -15.16 -59.22 -52.87
C TRP A 85 -14.70 -58.49 -54.14
N CYS A 86 -15.32 -57.37 -54.51
CA CYS A 86 -14.96 -56.59 -55.69
C CYS A 86 -13.50 -56.05 -55.65
N ARG A 87 -12.94 -55.80 -54.46
CA ARG A 87 -11.52 -55.41 -54.30
C ARG A 87 -10.56 -56.60 -54.45
N ASN A 88 -10.98 -57.79 -54.03
CA ASN A 88 -10.21 -59.02 -54.14
C ASN A 88 -10.16 -59.50 -55.60
N GLU A 89 -11.32 -59.63 -56.24
CA GLU A 89 -11.49 -60.06 -57.64
C GLU A 89 -10.69 -59.18 -58.62
N LEU A 90 -10.67 -57.86 -58.41
CA LEU A 90 -9.98 -56.93 -59.31
C LEU A 90 -8.45 -57.06 -59.24
N TYR A 91 -7.89 -57.34 -58.07
CA TYR A 91 -6.45 -57.52 -57.89
C TYR A 91 -5.95 -58.90 -58.34
N THR A 92 -6.70 -59.97 -58.06
CA THR A 92 -6.33 -61.32 -58.50
C THR A 92 -6.62 -61.53 -60.00
N GLY A 93 -7.77 -61.06 -60.49
CA GLY A 93 -8.24 -61.26 -61.86
C GLY A 93 -7.46 -60.48 -62.92
N ILE A 94 -6.97 -59.27 -62.62
CA ILE A 94 -6.16 -58.46 -63.56
C ILE A 94 -4.65 -58.79 -63.43
N GLY A 95 -4.19 -59.21 -62.24
CA GLY A 95 -2.79 -59.57 -62.01
C GLY A 95 -2.31 -60.73 -62.91
N ALA A 96 -3.13 -61.78 -63.05
CA ALA A 96 -2.80 -62.95 -63.89
C ALA A 96 -2.54 -62.59 -65.37
N PRO A 97 -3.49 -62.01 -66.14
CA PRO A 97 -3.25 -61.68 -67.55
C PRO A 97 -2.12 -60.66 -67.74
N LEU A 98 -1.96 -59.68 -66.84
CA LEU A 98 -0.87 -58.70 -66.95
C LEU A 98 0.51 -59.34 -66.66
N SER A 99 0.59 -60.33 -65.77
CA SER A 99 1.83 -61.08 -65.52
C SER A 99 2.26 -61.90 -66.74
N LEU A 100 1.31 -62.56 -67.41
CA LEU A 100 1.54 -63.35 -68.61
C LEU A 100 1.93 -62.45 -69.80
N LEU A 101 1.25 -61.31 -69.97
CA LEU A 101 1.56 -60.32 -71.01
C LEU A 101 2.97 -59.73 -70.85
N LYS A 102 3.41 -59.44 -69.61
CA LYS A 102 4.79 -59.00 -69.34
C LYS A 102 5.81 -60.10 -69.64
N ARG A 103 5.49 -61.35 -69.35
CA ARG A 103 6.36 -62.52 -69.60
C ARG A 103 6.53 -62.80 -71.10
N THR A 104 5.45 -62.76 -71.89
CA THR A 104 5.52 -62.97 -73.35
C THR A 104 6.28 -61.85 -74.06
N VAL A 105 6.12 -60.59 -73.64
CA VAL A 105 6.87 -59.45 -74.22
C VAL A 105 8.37 -59.54 -73.99
N LEU A 106 8.83 -60.13 -72.87
CA LEU A 106 10.26 -60.37 -72.64
C LEU A 106 10.80 -61.54 -73.48
N ILE A 107 10.05 -62.64 -73.59
CA ILE A 107 10.42 -63.79 -74.44
C ILE A 107 10.51 -63.35 -75.92
N ALA A 108 9.56 -62.54 -76.40
CA ALA A 108 9.58 -61.95 -77.74
C ALA A 108 10.75 -60.96 -77.99
N ARG A 109 11.50 -60.59 -76.94
CA ARG A 109 12.72 -59.76 -77.02
C ARG A 109 14.01 -60.56 -76.78
N GLY A 110 13.95 -61.88 -76.89
CA GLY A 110 15.13 -62.77 -76.85
C GLY A 110 15.56 -63.25 -75.46
N PHE A 111 14.79 -62.99 -74.40
CA PHE A 111 15.07 -63.55 -73.08
C PHE A 111 14.59 -65.01 -72.98
N ASN A 112 15.38 -65.87 -72.34
CA ASN A 112 14.95 -67.23 -72.02
C ASN A 112 13.74 -67.19 -71.06
N SER A 113 12.79 -68.12 -71.20
CA SER A 113 11.53 -68.16 -70.43
C SER A 113 11.75 -68.11 -68.91
N GLN A 114 12.81 -68.76 -68.42
CA GLN A 114 13.21 -68.72 -67.01
C GLN A 114 13.74 -67.35 -66.57
N GLN A 115 14.50 -66.66 -67.42
CA GLN A 115 14.99 -65.30 -67.15
C GLN A 115 13.84 -64.29 -67.13
N ALA A 116 12.92 -64.39 -68.10
CA ALA A 116 11.70 -63.59 -68.16
C ALA A 116 10.84 -63.77 -66.90
N GLU A 117 10.70 -65.00 -66.41
CA GLU A 117 10.00 -65.31 -65.15
C GLU A 117 10.65 -64.67 -63.92
N VAL A 118 11.97 -64.82 -63.76
CA VAL A 118 12.70 -64.25 -62.61
C VAL A 118 12.60 -62.72 -62.61
N VAL A 119 12.74 -62.06 -63.76
CA VAL A 119 12.61 -60.60 -63.90
C VAL A 119 11.19 -60.12 -63.59
N VAL A 120 10.16 -60.77 -64.14
CA VAL A 120 8.75 -60.42 -63.87
C VAL A 120 8.38 -60.67 -62.40
N SER A 121 8.89 -61.74 -61.79
CA SER A 121 8.66 -62.08 -60.39
C SER A 121 9.43 -61.18 -59.42
N ALA A 122 10.63 -60.70 -59.81
CA ALA A 122 11.33 -59.65 -59.08
C ALA A 122 10.55 -58.32 -59.16
N LEU A 123 10.17 -57.89 -60.36
CA LEU A 123 9.44 -56.64 -60.58
C LEU A 123 8.10 -56.62 -59.83
N MET A 124 7.32 -57.71 -59.82
CA MET A 124 6.09 -57.77 -59.03
C MET A 124 6.35 -57.77 -57.51
N ARG A 125 7.38 -58.46 -57.01
CA ARG A 125 7.74 -58.38 -55.58
C ARG A 125 8.12 -56.95 -55.18
N THR A 126 8.94 -56.26 -55.98
CA THR A 126 9.28 -54.85 -55.74
C THR A 126 8.06 -53.93 -55.87
N THR A 127 7.19 -54.13 -56.87
CA THR A 127 5.98 -53.31 -57.06
C THR A 127 5.02 -53.45 -55.88
N ASN A 128 4.80 -54.68 -55.42
CA ASN A 128 3.93 -54.96 -54.27
C ASN A 128 4.54 -54.41 -52.98
N SER A 129 5.84 -54.62 -52.74
CA SER A 129 6.54 -54.06 -51.58
C SER A 129 6.51 -52.53 -51.55
N ASN A 130 6.63 -51.88 -52.71
CA ASN A 130 6.52 -50.42 -52.81
C ASN A 130 5.09 -49.95 -52.53
N MET A 131 4.07 -50.66 -53.02
CA MET A 131 2.67 -50.38 -52.66
C MET A 131 2.40 -50.59 -51.17
N ASP A 132 2.93 -51.64 -50.54
CA ASP A 132 2.77 -51.91 -49.11
C ASP A 132 3.43 -50.86 -48.22
N VAL A 133 4.50 -50.20 -48.67
CA VAL A 133 5.09 -49.02 -48.00
C VAL A 133 4.20 -47.80 -48.22
N ILE A 134 3.84 -47.50 -49.48
CA ILE A 134 3.00 -46.35 -49.83
C ILE A 134 1.63 -46.40 -49.11
N TYR A 135 1.01 -47.58 -48.97
CA TYR A 135 -0.25 -47.75 -48.22
C TYR A 135 -0.11 -47.67 -46.69
N LYS A 136 1.11 -47.75 -46.13
CA LYS A 136 1.36 -47.49 -44.70
C LYS A 136 1.59 -46.01 -44.43
N ASP A 137 2.33 -45.34 -45.30
CA ASP A 137 2.68 -43.91 -45.16
C ASP A 137 1.54 -42.97 -45.59
N MET A 138 0.65 -43.41 -46.49
CA MET A 138 -0.54 -42.64 -46.87
C MET A 138 -1.61 -42.65 -45.78
N VAL A 139 -1.89 -41.46 -45.22
CA VAL A 139 -3.06 -41.23 -44.36
C VAL A 139 -4.35 -41.52 -45.11
N THR A 140 -5.09 -42.54 -44.67
CA THR A 140 -6.41 -42.87 -45.26
C THR A 140 -7.44 -41.78 -44.98
N LYS A 141 -8.46 -41.64 -45.83
CA LYS A 141 -9.53 -40.65 -45.63
C LYS A 141 -10.26 -40.82 -44.29
N VAL A 142 -10.48 -42.07 -43.87
CA VAL A 142 -11.07 -42.38 -42.56
C VAL A 142 -10.17 -41.90 -41.42
N GLN A 143 -8.85 -42.10 -41.52
CA GLN A 143 -7.92 -41.59 -40.51
C GLN A 143 -7.86 -40.05 -40.48
N GLN A 144 -7.97 -39.40 -41.64
CA GLN A 144 -8.07 -37.94 -41.75
C GLN A 144 -9.37 -37.42 -41.11
N GLU A 145 -10.50 -38.10 -41.33
CA GLU A 145 -11.81 -37.75 -40.75
C GLU A 145 -11.84 -37.94 -39.23
N ILE A 146 -11.28 -39.04 -38.70
CA ILE A 146 -11.13 -39.27 -37.25
C ILE A 146 -10.27 -38.17 -36.62
N MET A 147 -9.09 -37.88 -37.19
CA MET A 147 -8.20 -36.83 -36.70
C MET A 147 -8.88 -35.45 -36.69
N LEU A 148 -9.65 -35.13 -37.73
CA LEU A 148 -10.42 -33.89 -37.82
C LEU A 148 -11.51 -33.83 -36.75
N GLN A 149 -12.24 -34.93 -36.51
CA GLN A 149 -13.23 -35.00 -35.42
C GLN A 149 -12.59 -34.80 -34.04
N THR A 150 -11.42 -35.41 -33.79
CA THR A 150 -10.65 -35.19 -32.55
C THR A 150 -10.26 -33.72 -32.40
N VAL A 151 -9.67 -33.09 -33.41
CA VAL A 151 -9.30 -31.66 -33.39
C VAL A 151 -10.53 -30.76 -33.16
N MET A 152 -11.65 -31.03 -33.84
CA MET A 152 -12.90 -30.29 -33.65
C MET A 152 -13.48 -30.45 -32.23
N SER A 153 -13.31 -31.61 -31.60
CA SER A 153 -13.73 -31.84 -30.21
C SER A 153 -12.88 -31.06 -29.21
N HIS A 154 -11.56 -30.96 -29.43
CA HIS A 154 -10.68 -30.13 -28.61
C HIS A 154 -11.00 -28.63 -28.78
N ILE A 155 -11.26 -28.16 -30.00
CA ILE A 155 -11.71 -26.79 -30.26
C ILE A 155 -13.04 -26.51 -29.54
N ALA A 156 -13.96 -27.47 -29.53
CA ALA A 156 -15.24 -27.34 -28.81
C ALA A 156 -15.09 -27.34 -27.28
N ALA A 157 -14.08 -28.02 -26.73
CA ALA A 157 -13.73 -27.96 -25.31
C ALA A 157 -13.15 -26.57 -24.95
N VAL A 158 -12.07 -26.15 -25.60
CA VAL A 158 -11.42 -24.83 -25.36
C VAL A 158 -12.42 -23.68 -25.50
N LYS A 159 -13.37 -23.78 -26.44
CA LYS A 159 -14.44 -22.79 -26.60
C LYS A 159 -15.45 -22.77 -25.45
N LYS A 160 -15.73 -23.90 -24.78
CA LYS A 160 -16.51 -23.90 -23.54
C LYS A 160 -15.73 -23.25 -22.41
N ASP A 161 -14.47 -23.63 -22.24
CA ASP A 161 -13.62 -23.14 -21.16
C ASP A 161 -13.45 -21.62 -21.24
N MET A 162 -13.21 -21.09 -22.45
CA MET A 162 -13.23 -19.66 -22.76
C MET A 162 -14.55 -18.98 -22.34
N VAL A 163 -15.70 -19.53 -22.72
CA VAL A 163 -17.01 -18.95 -22.38
C VAL A 163 -17.33 -19.04 -20.88
N ILE A 164 -16.78 -20.02 -20.16
CA ILE A 164 -16.89 -20.16 -18.71
C ILE A 164 -16.05 -19.07 -18.02
N LEU A 165 -14.80 -18.86 -18.44
CA LEU A 165 -13.94 -17.76 -17.98
C LEU A 165 -14.56 -16.38 -18.24
N GLU A 166 -14.96 -16.11 -19.50
CA GLU A 166 -15.53 -14.83 -19.93
C GLU A 166 -16.85 -14.46 -19.23
N ARG A 167 -17.61 -15.44 -18.71
CA ARG A 167 -18.92 -15.21 -18.07
C ARG A 167 -18.93 -15.40 -16.57
N SER A 168 -18.31 -16.47 -16.06
CA SER A 168 -18.34 -16.81 -14.64
C SER A 168 -17.31 -15.99 -13.90
N GLU A 169 -16.02 -16.20 -14.22
CA GLU A 169 -14.91 -15.57 -13.48
C GLU A 169 -14.92 -14.05 -13.65
N PHE A 170 -15.14 -13.55 -14.87
CA PHE A 170 -15.21 -12.10 -15.10
C PHE A 170 -16.39 -11.43 -14.37
N SER A 171 -17.55 -12.10 -14.25
CA SER A 171 -18.71 -11.58 -13.51
C SER A 171 -18.46 -11.60 -12.00
N THR A 172 -17.84 -12.67 -11.47
CA THR A 172 -17.39 -12.72 -10.08
C THR A 172 -16.41 -11.59 -9.78
N LEU A 173 -15.34 -11.45 -10.57
CA LEU A 173 -14.34 -10.39 -10.39
C LEU A 173 -14.92 -8.98 -10.46
N LEU A 174 -15.90 -8.72 -11.33
CA LEU A 174 -16.61 -7.43 -11.36
C LEU A 174 -17.38 -7.19 -10.05
N THR A 175 -18.19 -8.15 -9.60
CA THR A 175 -18.98 -7.99 -8.37
C THR A 175 -18.12 -7.91 -7.11
N GLU A 176 -16.98 -8.61 -7.07
CA GLU A 176 -15.97 -8.47 -6.01
C GLU A 176 -15.29 -7.08 -6.05
N ASN A 177 -14.97 -6.56 -7.24
CA ASN A 177 -14.39 -5.22 -7.38
C ASN A 177 -15.38 -4.12 -6.92
N GLU A 178 -16.65 -4.24 -7.29
CA GLU A 178 -17.72 -3.33 -6.84
C GLU A 178 -17.93 -3.41 -5.32
N LYS A 179 -17.93 -4.62 -4.75
CA LYS A 179 -18.01 -4.85 -3.30
C LYS A 179 -16.84 -4.19 -2.55
N VAL A 180 -15.59 -4.44 -2.98
CA VAL A 180 -14.40 -3.82 -2.39
C VAL A 180 -14.44 -2.29 -2.53
N LYS A 181 -14.91 -1.76 -3.66
CA LYS A 181 -15.08 -0.32 -3.86
C LYS A 181 -16.11 0.29 -2.91
N ILE A 182 -17.21 -0.41 -2.62
CA ILE A 182 -18.22 0.00 -1.63
C ILE A 182 -17.62 -0.05 -0.21
N GLU A 183 -16.91 -1.11 0.16
CA GLU A 183 -16.25 -1.24 1.47
C GLU A 183 -15.21 -0.14 1.69
N VAL A 184 -14.38 0.18 0.69
CA VAL A 184 -13.42 1.30 0.75
C VAL A 184 -14.12 2.65 0.94
N LEU A 185 -15.26 2.88 0.29
CA LEU A 185 -16.05 4.11 0.48
C LEU A 185 -16.68 4.17 1.88
N GLN A 186 -17.20 3.06 2.40
CA GLN A 186 -17.75 2.98 3.76
C GLN A 186 -16.67 3.24 4.82
N LEU A 187 -15.51 2.58 4.69
CA LEU A 187 -14.36 2.80 5.59
C LEU A 187 -13.84 4.24 5.52
N LYS A 188 -13.84 4.88 4.34
CA LYS A 188 -13.46 6.29 4.18
C LYS A 188 -14.44 7.23 4.91
N VAL A 189 -15.74 6.93 4.88
CA VAL A 189 -16.76 7.70 5.62
C VAL A 189 -16.60 7.50 7.12
N GLN A 190 -16.47 6.26 7.59
CA GLN A 190 -16.26 5.94 9.02
C GLN A 190 -14.98 6.57 9.58
N LEU A 191 -13.87 6.50 8.84
CA LEU A 191 -12.61 7.13 9.24
C LEU A 191 -12.73 8.66 9.34
N ASN A 192 -13.47 9.29 8.42
CA ASN A 192 -13.71 10.73 8.47
C ASN A 192 -14.61 11.11 9.65
N ASP A 193 -15.66 10.35 9.94
CA ASP A 193 -16.52 10.56 11.11
C ASP A 193 -15.74 10.44 12.42
N VAL A 194 -15.00 9.33 12.61
CA VAL A 194 -14.15 9.11 13.79
C VAL A 194 -13.08 10.21 13.92
N MET A 195 -12.45 10.63 12.83
CA MET A 195 -11.46 11.72 12.84
C MET A 195 -12.08 13.07 13.22
N ASN A 196 -13.27 13.39 12.73
CA ASN A 196 -13.98 14.63 13.09
C ASN A 196 -14.49 14.59 14.54
N LYS A 197 -14.92 13.43 15.03
CA LYS A 197 -15.26 13.21 16.43
C LYS A 197 -14.04 13.43 17.33
N VAL A 198 -12.95 12.68 17.12
CA VAL A 198 -11.70 12.82 17.90
C VAL A 198 -11.20 14.27 17.87
N ARG A 199 -11.22 14.93 16.71
CA ARG A 199 -10.87 16.35 16.60
C ARG A 199 -11.75 17.26 17.45
N SER A 200 -13.06 16.99 17.49
CA SER A 200 -14.03 17.77 18.28
C SER A 200 -13.84 17.52 19.78
N ASP A 201 -13.65 16.26 20.18
CA ASP A 201 -13.39 15.84 21.56
C ASP A 201 -12.09 16.48 22.08
N THR A 202 -10.99 16.43 21.32
CA THR A 202 -9.72 17.09 21.68
C THR A 202 -9.84 18.62 21.75
N ILE A 203 -10.62 19.25 20.87
CA ILE A 203 -10.89 20.70 20.93
C ILE A 203 -11.70 21.04 22.19
N LEU A 204 -12.68 20.22 22.57
CA LEU A 204 -13.45 20.40 23.80
C LEU A 204 -12.57 20.23 25.04
N GLU A 205 -11.76 19.17 25.10
CA GLU A 205 -10.80 18.91 26.18
C GLU A 205 -9.80 20.07 26.36
N MET A 206 -9.17 20.53 25.27
CA MET A 206 -8.28 21.70 25.31
C MET A 206 -8.98 22.96 25.81
N ASN A 207 -10.25 23.19 25.47
CA ASN A 207 -11.00 24.35 25.94
C ASN A 207 -11.39 24.24 27.43
N LEU A 208 -11.77 23.05 27.90
CA LEU A 208 -12.05 22.77 29.30
C LEU A 208 -10.80 22.95 30.16
N GLU A 209 -9.66 22.36 29.75
CA GLU A 209 -8.39 22.50 30.48
C GLU A 209 -7.87 23.94 30.45
N LYS A 210 -8.00 24.64 29.32
CA LYS A 210 -7.69 26.08 29.23
C LYS A 210 -8.58 26.93 30.15
N SER A 211 -9.84 26.56 30.34
CA SER A 211 -10.72 27.21 31.32
C SER A 211 -10.26 26.93 32.76
N ARG A 212 -9.95 25.67 33.08
CA ARG A 212 -9.46 25.24 34.40
C ARG A 212 -8.14 25.93 34.77
N VAL A 213 -7.19 25.99 33.83
CA VAL A 213 -5.92 26.72 33.99
C VAL A 213 -6.13 28.22 34.18
N LYS A 214 -7.08 28.83 33.44
CA LYS A 214 -7.44 30.24 33.64
C LYS A 214 -8.05 30.48 35.02
N GLU A 215 -8.95 29.61 35.47
CA GLU A 215 -9.57 29.70 36.79
C GLU A 215 -8.54 29.61 37.91
N MET A 216 -7.74 28.53 37.95
CA MET A 216 -6.63 28.35 38.89
C MET A 216 -5.65 29.53 38.86
N ARG A 217 -5.35 30.08 37.68
CA ARG A 217 -4.52 31.29 37.56
C ARG A 217 -5.16 32.49 38.25
N THR A 218 -6.45 32.78 38.02
CA THR A 218 -7.12 33.90 38.70
C THR A 218 -7.29 33.66 40.19
N GLU A 219 -7.39 32.41 40.64
CA GLU A 219 -7.42 32.08 42.07
C GLU A 219 -6.04 32.33 42.71
N ASN A 220 -4.95 31.93 42.04
CA ASN A 220 -3.58 32.19 42.50
C ASN A 220 -3.24 33.70 42.46
N GLU A 221 -3.66 34.44 41.43
CA GLU A 221 -3.51 35.90 41.36
C GLU A 221 -4.25 36.59 42.52
N ARG A 222 -5.44 36.12 42.91
CA ARG A 222 -6.14 36.58 44.13
C ARG A 222 -5.38 36.23 45.41
N LYS A 223 -4.87 35.00 45.55
CA LYS A 223 -4.08 34.56 46.72
C LYS A 223 -2.80 35.39 46.90
N VAL A 224 -2.07 35.63 45.81
CA VAL A 224 -0.88 36.50 45.79
C VAL A 224 -1.24 37.95 46.15
N LEU A 225 -2.35 38.48 45.63
CA LEU A 225 -2.79 39.83 45.97
C LEU A 225 -3.20 39.95 47.45
N ALA A 226 -3.94 38.98 47.99
CA ALA A 226 -4.32 38.94 49.40
C ALA A 226 -3.10 38.85 50.33
N ALA A 227 -2.14 37.97 50.03
CA ALA A 227 -0.89 37.87 50.77
C ALA A 227 -0.08 39.17 50.71
N ARG A 228 -0.06 39.87 49.56
CA ARG A 228 0.58 41.18 49.42
C ARG A 228 -0.10 42.27 50.27
N THR A 229 -1.43 42.27 50.35
CA THR A 229 -2.17 43.19 51.24
C THR A 229 -1.84 42.91 52.71
N GLN A 230 -1.88 41.64 53.14
CA GLN A 230 -1.53 41.24 54.50
C GLN A 230 -0.09 41.61 54.87
N MET A 231 0.88 41.45 53.96
CA MET A 231 2.25 41.93 54.17
C MET A 231 2.32 43.44 54.33
N MET A 232 1.55 44.21 53.56
CA MET A 232 1.50 45.67 53.66
C MET A 232 0.86 46.14 54.97
N GLU A 233 -0.21 45.47 55.41
CA GLU A 233 -0.86 45.72 56.71
C GLU A 233 0.13 45.46 57.86
N MET A 234 0.74 44.27 57.92
CA MET A 234 1.75 43.94 58.94
C MET A 234 2.96 44.88 58.92
N ASN A 235 3.46 45.29 57.75
CA ASN A 235 4.56 46.26 57.67
C ASN A 235 4.13 47.62 58.25
N SER A 236 2.90 48.06 57.98
CA SER A 236 2.39 49.32 58.54
C SER A 236 2.18 49.27 60.05
N GLU A 237 1.85 48.10 60.62
CA GLU A 237 1.82 47.90 62.07
C GLU A 237 3.24 47.91 62.66
N GLN A 238 4.19 47.23 61.99
CA GLN A 238 5.59 47.20 62.38
C GLN A 238 6.24 48.59 62.34
N ASP A 239 6.01 49.39 61.30
CA ASP A 239 6.50 50.77 61.18
C ASP A 239 5.97 51.67 62.32
N ARG A 240 4.72 51.46 62.73
CA ARG A 240 4.10 52.18 63.86
C ARG A 240 4.70 51.75 65.20
N GLN A 241 4.97 50.46 65.39
CA GLN A 241 5.67 49.93 66.56
C GLN A 241 7.11 50.47 66.64
N ILE A 242 7.86 50.44 65.53
CA ILE A 242 9.22 51.00 65.41
C ILE A 242 9.22 52.49 65.75
N THR A 243 8.28 53.26 65.19
CA THR A 243 8.15 54.69 65.47
C THR A 243 7.87 54.95 66.97
N GLN A 244 6.99 54.16 67.58
CA GLN A 244 6.68 54.26 69.01
C GLN A 244 7.88 53.88 69.89
N THR A 245 8.66 52.86 69.53
CA THR A 245 9.88 52.50 70.27
C THR A 245 10.98 53.52 70.12
N ASN A 246 11.16 54.11 68.93
CA ASN A 246 12.13 55.20 68.72
C ASN A 246 11.78 56.42 69.58
N MET A 247 10.51 56.85 69.59
CA MET A 247 10.06 57.94 70.46
C MET A 247 10.29 57.65 71.95
N LYS A 248 10.11 56.41 72.42
CA LYS A 248 10.47 56.03 73.80
C LYS A 248 11.97 56.17 74.05
N ILE A 249 12.80 55.61 73.17
CA ILE A 249 14.27 55.71 73.26
C ILE A 249 14.72 57.17 73.29
N ASP A 250 14.16 58.04 72.44
CA ASP A 250 14.48 59.47 72.44
C ASP A 250 14.10 60.15 73.77
N THR A 251 12.93 59.83 74.35
CA THR A 251 12.54 60.36 75.67
C THR A 251 13.39 59.82 76.82
N GLU A 252 13.79 58.55 76.78
CA GLU A 252 14.68 57.93 77.77
C GLU A 252 16.09 58.51 77.67
N VAL A 253 16.64 58.69 76.46
CA VAL A 253 17.94 59.33 76.22
C VAL A 253 17.93 60.79 76.68
N ALA A 254 16.83 61.53 76.46
CA ALA A 254 16.68 62.89 77.00
C ALA A 254 16.61 62.92 78.54
N GLY A 255 15.90 61.97 79.15
CA GLY A 255 15.84 61.81 80.61
C GLY A 255 17.20 61.44 81.23
N LEU A 256 17.90 60.45 80.65
CA LEU A 256 19.25 60.06 81.02
C LEU A 256 20.25 61.22 80.86
N LYS A 257 20.12 62.04 79.81
CA LYS A 257 20.95 63.23 79.60
C LYS A 257 20.71 64.30 80.68
N THR A 258 19.45 64.63 80.99
CA THR A 258 19.14 65.62 82.03
C THR A 258 19.55 65.14 83.43
N LEU A 259 19.42 63.83 83.71
CA LEU A 259 19.96 63.20 84.92
C LEU A 259 21.49 63.25 85.01
N LEU A 260 22.19 63.08 83.88
CA LEU A 260 23.66 63.23 83.81
C LEU A 260 24.09 64.69 84.04
N GLU A 261 23.34 65.64 83.49
CA GLU A 261 23.61 67.08 83.65
C GLU A 261 23.34 67.56 85.09
N SER A 262 22.27 67.09 85.75
CA SER A 262 22.04 67.37 87.17
C SER A 262 23.11 66.72 88.06
N HIS A 263 23.46 65.45 87.83
CA HIS A 263 24.53 64.78 88.58
C HIS A 263 25.88 65.49 88.44
N LYS A 264 26.20 66.03 87.25
CA LYS A 264 27.40 66.88 87.06
C LYS A 264 27.34 68.16 87.91
N LEU A 265 26.21 68.87 87.89
CA LEU A 265 26.04 70.08 88.70
C LEU A 265 26.14 69.79 90.20
N ASP A 266 25.55 68.70 90.68
CA ASP A 266 25.64 68.31 92.08
C ASP A 266 27.04 67.84 92.48
N THR A 267 27.74 67.09 91.62
CA THR A 267 29.16 66.74 91.83
C THR A 267 30.03 68.00 91.98
N VAL A 268 29.79 69.04 91.17
CA VAL A 268 30.49 70.32 91.27
C VAL A 268 30.15 71.06 92.57
N LYS A 269 28.89 71.04 93.04
CA LYS A 269 28.50 71.60 94.34
C LYS A 269 29.19 70.88 95.50
N TYR A 270 29.19 69.55 95.52
CA TYR A 270 29.84 68.75 96.56
C TYR A 270 31.37 68.95 96.56
N LEU A 271 32.00 69.06 95.39
CA LEU A 271 33.42 69.38 95.28
C LEU A 271 33.76 70.78 95.80
N ALA A 272 32.97 71.80 95.43
CA ALA A 272 33.16 73.15 95.95
C ALA A 272 32.97 73.21 97.48
N GLY A 273 31.96 72.51 98.01
CA GLY A 273 31.70 72.39 99.45
C GLY A 273 32.80 71.67 100.21
N SER A 274 33.39 70.60 99.66
CA SER A 274 34.48 69.86 100.31
C SER A 274 35.79 70.66 100.31
N VAL A 275 36.11 71.37 99.22
CA VAL A 275 37.27 72.28 99.18
C VAL A 275 37.08 73.46 100.13
N PHE A 276 35.89 74.08 100.18
CA PHE A 276 35.63 75.21 101.08
C PHE A 276 35.63 74.81 102.56
N THR A 277 35.09 73.65 102.91
CA THR A 277 35.17 73.13 104.29
C THR A 277 36.60 72.73 104.67
N CYS A 278 37.37 72.12 103.77
CA CYS A 278 38.80 71.84 103.98
C CYS A 278 39.60 73.13 104.23
N LEU A 279 39.42 74.16 103.38
CA LEU A 279 40.03 75.49 103.58
C LEU A 279 39.60 76.11 104.92
N THR A 280 38.33 75.99 105.30
CA THR A 280 37.83 76.52 106.59
C THR A 280 38.47 75.81 107.79
N VAL A 281 38.68 74.49 107.71
CA VAL A 281 39.37 73.70 108.74
C VAL A 281 40.85 74.11 108.82
N VAL A 282 41.55 74.23 107.70
CA VAL A 282 42.96 74.68 107.66
C VAL A 282 43.10 76.08 108.25
N LEU A 283 42.25 77.03 107.86
CA LEU A 283 42.23 78.38 108.43
C LEU A 283 41.86 78.39 109.93
N GLY A 284 40.99 77.49 110.36
CA GLY A 284 40.64 77.28 111.77
C GLY A 284 41.82 76.80 112.62
N PHE A 285 42.58 75.81 112.14
CA PHE A 285 43.84 75.37 112.78
C PHE A 285 44.88 76.49 112.81
N TYR A 286 45.04 77.23 111.69
CA TYR A 286 45.95 78.37 111.61
C TYR A 286 45.57 79.51 112.60
N ARG A 287 44.29 79.59 112.98
CA ARG A 287 43.74 80.53 113.98
C ARG A 287 43.91 80.11 115.44
N ILE A 288 44.37 78.88 115.69
CA ILE A 288 44.61 78.30 117.03
C ILE A 288 46.11 78.14 117.30
N TRP A 289 46.94 78.15 116.25
CA TRP A 289 48.40 78.00 116.31
C TRP A 289 49.16 79.34 116.21
N MET A 290 48.48 80.46 116.46
CA MET A 290 49.01 81.84 116.36
C MET A 290 48.42 82.71 117.48
#